data_AF-A0A2T2W3E6-F1
#
_entry.id   AF-A0A2T2W3E6-F1
#
_cell.length_a   1.000
_cell.length_b   1.000
_cell.length_c   1.000
_cell.angle_alpha   90.00
_cell.angle_beta   90.00
_cell.angle_gamma   90.00
#
_symmetry.space_group_name_H-M   'P 1'
#
loop_
_entity.id
_entity.type
_entity.pdbx_description
1 polymer ?
#
loop_
_entity_poly.entity_id
_entity_poly.type
_entity_poly.pdbx_seq_one_letter_code
_entity_poly.pdbx_strand_id
1 'polypeptide(L)' 'MWNGFQPSENFLEILEVTCQQRNVASPAQATVGNVHRVRSQLQHFTQTWDALPVGQTLEVHATWLEETPQFLHR' A
#
# COMPACT_ATOMS: atom_id res chain seq x y z
N MET A 1 -17.75 0.82 -3.86
CA MET A 1 -16.89 0.60 -2.68
C MET A 1 -15.50 0.29 -3.20
N TRP A 2 -14.46 1.01 -2.79
CA TRP A 2 -13.10 0.82 -3.33
C TRP A 2 -12.50 -0.47 -2.80
N ASN A 3 -12.18 -1.37 -3.72
CA ASN A 3 -11.63 -2.71 -3.54
C ASN A 3 -10.10 -2.69 -3.71
N GLY A 4 -9.43 -1.71 -3.10
CA GLY A 4 -8.01 -1.38 -3.31
C GLY A 4 -7.00 -2.52 -3.03
N PHE A 5 -7.44 -3.66 -2.50
CA PHE A 5 -6.62 -4.86 -2.29
C PHE A 5 -6.87 -5.98 -3.31
N GLN A 6 -7.84 -5.85 -4.22
CA GLN A 6 -8.06 -6.87 -5.25
C GLN A 6 -6.90 -6.93 -6.26
N PRO A 7 -6.60 -8.12 -6.79
CA PRO A 7 -5.61 -8.26 -7.85
C PRO A 7 -6.04 -7.47 -9.08
N SER A 8 -5.11 -6.68 -9.62
CA SER A 8 -5.18 -6.11 -10.97
C SER A 8 -3.94 -6.56 -11.71
N GLU A 9 -4.12 -7.08 -12.92
CA GLU A 9 -3.05 -7.58 -13.78
C GLU A 9 -2.00 -6.49 -14.08
N ASN A 10 -2.43 -5.22 -14.16
CA ASN A 10 -1.59 -4.10 -14.57
C ASN A 10 -1.24 -3.15 -13.41
N PHE A 11 -1.35 -3.61 -12.16
CA PHE A 11 -1.19 -2.73 -11.00
C PHE A 11 0.17 -2.00 -10.96
N LEU A 12 1.27 -2.70 -11.29
CA LEU A 12 2.61 -2.10 -11.26
C LEU A 12 2.75 -1.00 -12.33
N GLU A 13 2.20 -1.22 -13.51
CA GLU A 13 2.17 -0.23 -14.59
C GLU A 13 1.31 0.99 -14.21
N ILE A 14 0.13 0.73 -13.63
CA ILE A 14 -0.76 1.80 -13.12
C ILE A 14 -0.06 2.59 -12.01
N LEU A 15 0.65 1.91 -11.10
CA LEU A 15 1.43 2.54 -10.02
C LEU A 15 2.51 3.45 -10.61
N GLU A 16 3.27 2.97 -11.58
CA GLU A 16 4.34 3.73 -12.23
C GLU A 16 3.80 4.98 -12.93
N VAL A 17 2.75 4.84 -13.75
CA VAL A 17 2.09 5.97 -14.42
C VAL A 17 1.54 6.97 -13.39
N THR A 18 0.93 6.48 -12.32
CA THR A 18 0.39 7.35 -11.25
C THR A 18 1.49 8.12 -10.53
N CYS A 19 2.64 7.48 -10.25
CA CYS A 19 3.79 8.12 -9.64
C CYS A 19 4.36 9.24 -10.53
N GLN A 20 4.49 8.96 -11.84
CA GLN A 20 4.92 9.96 -12.83
C GLN A 20 3.96 11.16 -12.87
N GLN A 21 2.65 10.91 -12.94
CA GLN A 21 1.63 11.97 -12.98
C GLN A 21 1.63 12.85 -11.73
N ARG A 22 1.96 12.28 -10.57
CA ARG A 22 2.01 13.00 -9.28
C ARG A 22 3.39 13.58 -8.96
N ASN A 23 4.37 13.43 -9.85
CA ASN A 23 5.75 13.84 -9.64
C ASN A 23 6.34 13.30 -8.33
N VAL A 24 6.02 12.04 -8.00
CA VAL A 24 6.57 11.32 -6.86
C VAL A 24 7.43 10.16 -7.36
N ALA A 25 8.45 9.80 -6.59
CA ALA A 25 9.30 8.67 -6.93
C ALA A 25 8.43 7.40 -7.04
N SER A 26 8.46 6.77 -8.21
CA SER A 26 8.00 5.39 -8.33
C SER A 26 8.92 4.53 -7.46
N PRO A 27 8.39 3.60 -6.64
CA PRO A 27 9.22 2.66 -5.92
C PRO A 27 9.92 1.75 -6.93
N ALA A 28 11.13 2.14 -7.36
CA ALA A 28 11.93 1.47 -8.40
C ALA A 28 12.26 0.00 -8.06
N GLN A 29 12.03 -0.42 -6.81
CA GLN A 29 12.23 -1.77 -6.30
C GLN A 29 10.91 -2.44 -5.85
N ALA A 30 9.75 -1.90 -6.24
CA ALA A 30 8.47 -2.55 -5.93
C ALA A 30 8.39 -3.90 -6.65
N THR A 31 8.57 -4.97 -5.87
CA THR A 31 8.40 -6.34 -6.37
C THR A 31 6.94 -6.76 -6.30
N VAL A 32 6.59 -7.81 -7.04
CA VAL A 32 5.28 -8.49 -6.89
C VAL A 32 5.06 -8.92 -5.43
N GLY A 33 6.11 -9.31 -4.71
CA GLY A 33 6.05 -9.64 -3.28
C GLY A 33 5.65 -8.44 -2.41
N ASN A 34 6.18 -7.25 -2.70
CA ASN A 34 5.82 -6.01 -2.00
C ASN A 34 4.34 -5.69 -2.23
N VAL A 35 3.87 -5.79 -3.48
CA VAL A 35 2.46 -5.57 -3.83
C VAL A 35 1.55 -6.57 -3.11
N HIS A 36 1.91 -7.85 -3.10
CA HIS A 36 1.14 -8.88 -2.41
C HIS A 36 1.05 -8.60 -0.90
N ARG A 37 2.17 -8.21 -0.26
CA ARG A 37 2.20 -7.86 1.16
C ARG A 37 1.26 -6.69 1.48
N VAL A 38 1.33 -5.61 0.69
CA VAL A 38 0.43 -4.44 0.85
C VAL A 38 -1.03 -4.86 0.70
N ARG A 39 -1.36 -5.68 -0.32
CA ARG A 39 -2.72 -6.19 -0.52
C ARG A 39 -3.22 -7.02 0.67
N SER A 40 -2.42 -7.96 1.17
CA SER A 40 -2.80 -8.79 2.32
C SER A 40 -3.09 -7.97 3.57
N GLN A 41 -2.29 -6.96 3.85
CA GLN A 41 -2.51 -6.08 5.01
C GLN A 41 -3.72 -5.16 4.81
N LEU A 42 -3.93 -4.59 3.62
CA LEU A 42 -5.15 -3.84 3.30
C LEU A 42 -6.42 -4.70 3.43
N GLN A 43 -6.36 -5.95 2.98
CA GLN A 43 -7.45 -6.91 3.15
C GLN A 43 -7.74 -7.15 4.63
N HIS A 44 -6.69 -7.38 5.43
CA HIS A 44 -6.83 -7.57 6.88
C HIS A 44 -7.45 -6.35 7.58
N PHE A 45 -7.00 -5.13 7.26
CA PHE A 45 -7.57 -3.91 7.82
C PHE A 45 -9.03 -3.72 7.40
N THR A 46 -9.38 -4.03 6.15
CA THR A 46 -10.78 -3.96 5.69
C THR A 46 -11.66 -4.93 6.48
N GLN A 47 -11.23 -6.19 6.62
CA GLN A 47 -11.97 -7.19 7.39
C GLN A 47 -12.11 -6.82 8.86
N THR A 48 -11.06 -6.24 9.44
CA THR A 48 -11.07 -5.77 10.83
C THR A 48 -12.03 -4.60 10.98
N TRP A 49 -11.99 -3.63 10.06
CA TRP A 49 -12.91 -2.51 10.04
C TRP A 49 -14.37 -2.95 9.94
N ASP A 50 -14.68 -3.88 9.03
CA ASP A 50 -16.04 -4.40 8.83
C ASP A 50 -16.58 -5.13 10.08
N ALA A 51 -15.70 -5.68 10.90
CA ALA A 51 -16.06 -6.35 12.16
C ALA A 51 -16.15 -5.39 13.35
N LEU A 52 -15.70 -4.14 13.22
CA LEU A 52 -15.71 -3.18 14.33
C LEU A 52 -17.14 -2.68 14.60
N PRO A 53 -17.52 -2.54 15.88
CA PRO A 53 -18.76 -1.87 16.24
C PRO A 53 -18.75 -0.39 15.80
N VAL A 54 -19.93 0.11 15.46
CA VAL A 54 -20.13 1.53 15.12
C VAL A 54 -19.60 2.43 16.24
N GLY A 55 -18.78 3.41 15.89
CA GLY A 55 -18.19 4.37 16.83
C GLY A 55 -16.79 3.98 17.34
N GLN A 56 -16.27 2.80 16.99
CA GLN A 56 -14.87 2.46 17.22
C GLN A 56 -13.98 2.90 16.05
N THR A 57 -12.69 3.10 16.35
CA THR A 57 -11.68 3.52 15.38
C THR A 57 -10.67 2.40 15.19
N LEU A 58 -10.32 2.10 13.94
CA LEU A 58 -9.19 1.23 13.61
C LEU A 58 -7.94 2.09 13.39
N GLU A 59 -6.93 1.89 14.24
CA GLU A 59 -5.61 2.46 13.99
C GLU A 59 -4.84 1.56 13.03
N VAL A 60 -4.34 2.16 11.94
CA VAL A 60 -3.60 1.45 10.88
C VAL A 60 -2.16 1.94 10.88
N HIS A 61 -1.24 1.04 11.25
CA HIS A 61 0.19 1.31 11.17
C HIS A 61 0.78 0.60 9.95
N ALA A 62 1.22 1.40 8.98
CA ALA A 62 1.95 0.94 7.82
C ALA A 62 3.39 0.56 8.22
N THR A 63 3.59 -0.66 8.70
CA THR A 63 4.87 -1.18 9.22
C THR A 63 6.02 -1.21 8.19
N TRP A 64 5.72 -1.04 6.90
CA TRP A 64 6.69 -0.99 5.80
C TRP A 64 7.26 0.41 5.51
N LEU A 65 6.74 1.47 6.14
CA LEU A 65 7.31 2.83 6.00
C LEU A 65 8.59 3.04 6.83
N GLU A 66 8.90 2.14 7.76
CA GLU A 66 10.11 2.22 8.59
C GLU A 66 11.35 1.62 7.91
N GLU A 67 11.18 0.89 6.80
CA GLU A 67 12.27 0.44 5.93
C GLU A 67 12.71 1.56 4.96
N THR A 68 12.93 2.78 5.46
CA THR A 68 13.64 3.80 4.66
C THR A 68 15.09 3.36 4.48
N PRO A 69 15.60 3.19 3.24
CA PRO A 69 17.02 3.06 3.04
C PRO A 69 17.67 4.37 3.47
N GLN A 70 18.63 4.26 4.39
CA GLN A 70 19.50 5.35 4.85
C GLN A 70 20.39 5.87 3.71
N PHE A 71 19.83 6.54 2.70
CA PHE A 71 20.59 7.25 1.68
C PHE A 71 20.14 8.71 1.58
N LEU A 72 20.29 9.42 2.69
CA LEU A 72 20.43 10.87 2.71
C LEU A 72 21.75 11.22 3.43
N HIS A 73 22.87 10.87 2.80
CA HIS A 73 24.15 11.55 3.03
C HIS A 73 24.95 11.58 1.71
N ARG A 74 24.85 12.70 1.00
CA ARG A 74 25.94 13.30 0.26
C ARG A 74 25.93 14.79 0.54
#